data_AF-A0A6T7WP59-F1
#
_entry.id   AF-A0A6T7WP59-F1
#
_cell.length_a   1.000
_cell.length_b   1.000
_cell.length_c   1.000
_cell.angle_alpha   90.00
_cell.angle_beta   90.00
_cell.angle_gamma   90.00
#
_symmetry.space_group_name_H-M   'P 1'
#
loop_
_entity.id
_entity.type
_entity.pdbx_description
1 polymer ?
#
loop_
_entity_poly.entity_id
_entity_poly.type
_entity_poly.pdbx_seq_one_letter_code
_entity_poly.pdbx_strand_id
1 'polypeptide(L)'
;ARGANAAVRQAGRQGMVFLRFARFYDRMNTSQPIVTKSVTSGLMLGVSDFLCQKLQNTGLMSDAAQHGDSTICLERTARMASWGLLVNGPIGHLFYLGLDRLVTFGGAMGVATKVLIDQAVWTPPLTVIFFTYEGSLQGESVADASQTALQKLWPTLKANWTVWPLVHLCTFSLIPLNYRVLWVNCANFLWSGFLSLQAHTPVAEAPTHREVAKPPASKAHTLRRVQTSSVP
;
A
#
# COMPACT_ATOMS: atom_id res chain seq x y z
N ALA A 1 -26.52 8.00 39.77
CA ALA A 1 -27.70 8.09 38.87
C ALA A 1 -27.49 8.98 37.63
N ARG A 2 -27.06 10.25 37.76
CA ARG A 2 -26.92 11.18 36.61
C ARG A 2 -25.84 10.77 35.57
N GLY A 3 -24.72 10.18 35.99
CA GLY A 3 -23.64 9.74 35.08
C GLY A 3 -23.95 8.51 34.23
N ALA A 4 -24.65 7.51 34.79
CA ALA A 4 -25.06 6.30 34.05
C ALA A 4 -26.06 6.61 32.93
N ASN A 5 -27.01 7.53 33.17
CA ASN A 5 -27.94 8.00 32.15
C ASN A 5 -27.25 8.81 31.04
N ALA A 6 -26.15 9.51 31.33
CA ALA A 6 -25.36 10.21 30.32
C ALA A 6 -24.58 9.22 29.43
N ALA A 7 -23.97 8.18 30.01
CA ALA A 7 -23.25 7.15 29.26
C ALA A 7 -24.19 6.34 28.34
N VAL A 8 -25.38 5.95 28.81
CA VAL A 8 -26.38 5.23 27.99
C VAL A 8 -26.92 6.12 26.87
N ARG A 9 -27.18 7.41 27.14
CA ARG A 9 -27.58 8.39 26.10
C ARG A 9 -26.46 8.64 25.10
N GLN A 10 -25.21 8.66 25.54
CA GLN A 10 -24.05 8.82 24.67
C GLN A 10 -23.84 7.59 23.79
N ALA A 11 -23.95 6.38 24.34
CA ALA A 11 -23.90 5.13 23.58
C ALA A 11 -25.06 5.04 22.57
N GLY A 12 -26.28 5.40 22.97
CA GLY A 12 -27.44 5.47 22.06
C GLY A 12 -27.27 6.51 20.96
N ARG A 13 -26.69 7.68 21.28
CA ARG A 13 -26.36 8.72 20.30
C ARG A 13 -25.27 8.28 19.33
N GLN A 14 -24.22 7.63 19.82
CA GLN A 14 -23.14 7.07 18.98
C GLN A 14 -23.67 5.97 18.07
N GLY A 15 -24.50 5.05 18.58
CA GLY A 15 -25.16 4.03 17.77
C GLY A 15 -26.07 4.65 16.69
N MET A 16 -26.79 5.72 17.02
CA MET A 16 -27.63 6.41 16.04
C MET A 16 -26.82 7.16 14.98
N VAL A 17 -25.68 7.76 15.35
CA VAL A 17 -24.75 8.39 14.40
C VAL A 17 -24.15 7.34 13.45
N PHE A 18 -23.70 6.21 14.00
CA PHE A 18 -23.18 5.09 13.21
C PHE A 18 -24.22 4.58 12.21
N LEU A 19 -25.44 4.32 12.66
CA LEU A 19 -26.53 3.85 11.79
C LEU A 19 -26.89 4.88 10.71
N ARG A 20 -26.87 6.18 11.03
CA ARG A 20 -27.09 7.25 10.05
C ARG A 20 -25.98 7.28 8.99
N PHE A 21 -24.73 7.15 9.41
CA PHE A 21 -23.60 7.05 8.50
C PHE A 21 -23.69 5.80 7.61
N ALA A 22 -23.96 4.63 8.19
CA ALA A 22 -24.10 3.38 7.46
C ALA A 22 -25.21 3.47 6.41
N ARG A 23 -26.39 3.99 6.77
CA ARG A 23 -27.50 4.22 5.82
C ARG A 23 -27.19 5.28 4.78
N PHE A 24 -26.40 6.30 5.11
CA PHE A 24 -25.94 7.29 4.13
C PHE A 24 -24.98 6.65 3.13
N TYR A 25 -23.99 5.91 3.61
CA TYR A 25 -23.04 5.17 2.78
C TYR A 25 -23.75 4.18 1.86
N ASP A 26 -24.67 3.37 2.40
CA ASP A 26 -25.44 2.38 1.63
C ASP A 26 -26.26 3.04 0.51
N ARG A 27 -26.90 4.18 0.82
CA ARG A 27 -27.61 4.98 -0.19
C ARG A 27 -26.69 5.48 -1.29
N MET A 28 -25.56 6.08 -0.95
CA MET A 28 -24.57 6.58 -1.92
C MET A 28 -24.00 5.43 -2.78
N ASN A 29 -23.70 4.31 -2.13
CA ASN A 29 -23.11 3.14 -2.76
C ASN A 29 -24.09 2.43 -3.72
N THR A 30 -25.40 2.64 -3.54
CA THR A 30 -26.45 2.14 -4.43
C THR A 30 -26.83 3.16 -5.51
N SER A 31 -26.93 4.45 -5.18
CA SER A 31 -27.37 5.49 -6.12
C SER A 31 -26.27 5.91 -7.10
N GLN A 32 -25.02 6.00 -6.62
CA GLN A 32 -23.85 6.38 -7.40
C GLN A 32 -22.67 5.44 -7.07
N PRO A 33 -22.76 4.16 -7.47
CA PRO A 33 -21.84 3.11 -7.04
C PRO A 33 -20.39 3.39 -7.46
N ILE A 34 -20.17 3.89 -8.67
CA ILE A 34 -18.82 4.16 -9.19
C ILE A 34 -18.18 5.30 -8.40
N VAL A 35 -18.83 6.46 -8.35
CA VAL A 35 -18.30 7.66 -7.65
C VAL A 35 -18.01 7.35 -6.18
N THR A 36 -18.95 6.69 -5.49
CA THR A 36 -18.78 6.34 -4.07
C THR A 36 -17.57 5.43 -3.87
N LYS A 37 -17.42 4.38 -4.70
CA LYS A 37 -16.30 3.44 -4.61
C LYS A 37 -14.97 4.07 -5.01
N SER A 38 -14.96 4.98 -6.00
CA SER A 38 -13.82 5.81 -6.36
C SER A 38 -13.34 6.66 -5.18
N VAL A 39 -14.21 7.51 -4.64
CA VAL A 39 -13.84 8.45 -3.55
C VAL A 39 -13.36 7.68 -2.32
N THR A 40 -14.07 6.62 -1.95
CA THR A 40 -13.70 5.81 -0.77
C THR A 40 -12.40 5.06 -0.97
N SER A 41 -12.11 4.59 -2.19
CA SER A 41 -10.83 3.96 -2.52
C SER A 41 -9.67 4.94 -2.46
N GLY A 42 -9.83 6.14 -3.03
CA GLY A 42 -8.80 7.18 -2.98
C GLY A 42 -8.47 7.59 -1.54
N LEU A 43 -9.50 7.82 -0.71
CA LEU A 43 -9.30 8.15 0.70
C LEU A 43 -8.63 7.02 1.48
N MET A 44 -9.07 5.77 1.28
CA MET A 44 -8.50 4.62 1.98
C MET A 44 -7.03 4.39 1.62
N LEU A 45 -6.68 4.43 0.33
CA LEU A 45 -5.29 4.23 -0.09
C LEU A 45 -4.40 5.40 0.33
N GLY A 46 -4.89 6.64 0.26
CA GLY A 46 -4.15 7.80 0.78
C GLY A 46 -3.89 7.71 2.29
N VAL A 47 -4.92 7.40 3.08
CA VAL A 47 -4.77 7.23 4.54
C VAL A 47 -3.84 6.06 4.87
N SER A 48 -3.94 4.95 4.13
CA SER A 48 -3.06 3.79 4.28
C SER A 48 -1.60 4.17 4.11
N ASP A 49 -1.29 4.82 3.00
CA ASP A 49 0.07 5.18 2.66
C ASP A 49 0.64 6.20 3.65
N PHE A 50 -0.14 7.23 4.03
CA PHE A 50 0.26 8.21 5.04
C PHE A 50 0.60 7.55 6.39
N LEU A 51 -0.23 6.59 6.84
CA LEU A 51 -0.01 5.89 8.10
C LEU A 51 1.21 4.96 8.02
N CYS A 52 1.40 4.26 6.90
CA CYS A 52 2.58 3.42 6.70
C CYS A 52 3.87 4.25 6.72
N GLN A 53 3.90 5.40 6.03
CA GLN A 53 5.03 6.31 6.06
C GLN A 53 5.30 6.84 7.47
N LYS A 54 4.26 7.17 8.23
CA LYS A 54 4.41 7.61 9.62
C LYS A 54 5.00 6.53 10.51
N LEU A 55 4.55 5.28 10.37
CA LEU A 55 5.08 4.17 11.15
C LEU A 55 6.53 3.85 10.76
N GLN A 56 6.88 3.92 9.47
CA GLN A 56 8.26 3.83 8.95
C GLN A 56 9.18 4.89 9.59
N ASN A 57 8.71 6.13 9.69
CA ASN A 57 9.49 7.23 10.29
C ASN A 57 9.65 7.13 11.81
N THR A 58 8.78 6.41 12.52
CA THR A 58 8.90 6.21 13.98
C THR A 58 9.95 5.17 14.38
N GLY A 59 10.68 4.56 13.43
CA GLY A 59 11.72 3.57 13.72
C GLY A 59 11.20 2.22 14.21
N LEU A 60 9.92 2.12 14.57
CA LEU A 60 9.20 0.85 14.77
C LEU A 60 9.17 -0.02 13.50
N MET A 61 9.49 0.59 12.36
CA MET A 61 9.47 0.00 11.02
C MET A 61 10.71 0.35 10.17
N SER A 62 11.91 0.53 10.74
CA SER A 62 13.12 0.74 9.91
C SER A 62 14.34 -0.13 10.27
N ASP A 63 14.76 -0.96 9.31
CA ASP A 63 16.18 -1.28 9.03
C ASP A 63 16.51 -1.15 7.52
N ALA A 64 15.55 -0.74 6.67
CA ALA A 64 15.77 -0.56 5.22
C ALA A 64 15.96 0.90 4.78
N ALA A 65 15.82 1.89 5.67
CA ALA A 65 16.06 3.29 5.33
C ALA A 65 17.55 3.66 5.48
N GLN A 66 18.39 3.11 4.61
CA GLN A 66 19.76 3.59 4.39
C GLN A 66 19.83 4.89 3.54
N HIS A 67 18.74 5.65 3.39
CA HIS A 67 18.76 6.94 2.70
C HIS A 67 17.97 8.01 3.48
N GLY A 68 18.67 8.68 4.40
CA GLY A 68 18.81 10.15 4.40
C GLY A 68 17.63 11.10 4.63
N ASP A 69 16.35 10.70 4.68
CA ASP A 69 15.28 11.67 4.97
C ASP A 69 14.07 11.04 5.69
N SER A 70 13.88 11.39 6.97
CA SER A 70 12.77 10.89 7.82
C SER A 70 11.47 11.68 7.62
N THR A 71 11.25 12.23 6.43
CA THR A 71 10.12 13.11 6.11
C THR A 71 8.95 12.32 5.52
N ILE A 72 7.72 12.78 5.78
CA ILE A 72 6.52 12.19 5.17
C ILE A 72 6.41 12.72 3.74
N CYS A 73 6.44 11.83 2.75
CA CYS A 73 6.27 12.14 1.34
C CYS A 73 4.78 12.23 0.97
N LEU A 74 4.22 13.45 1.06
CA LEU A 74 2.83 13.72 0.68
C LEU A 74 2.55 13.47 -0.80
N GLU A 75 3.56 13.63 -1.66
CA GLU A 75 3.44 13.34 -3.10
C GLU A 75 3.12 11.86 -3.33
N ARG A 76 3.83 10.95 -2.66
CA ARG A 76 3.54 9.51 -2.70
C ARG A 76 2.12 9.20 -2.22
N THR A 77 1.68 9.84 -1.13
CA THR A 77 0.31 9.69 -0.62
C THR A 77 -0.73 10.19 -1.65
N ALA A 78 -0.45 11.30 -2.33
CA ALA A 78 -1.32 11.83 -3.36
C ALA A 78 -1.43 10.87 -4.56
N ARG A 79 -0.32 10.24 -4.99
CA ARG A 79 -0.34 9.23 -6.07
C ARG A 79 -1.12 7.97 -5.69
N MET A 80 -0.96 7.48 -4.46
CA MET A 80 -1.77 6.35 -3.95
C MET A 80 -3.26 6.70 -3.89
N ALA A 81 -3.59 7.92 -3.46
CA ALA A 81 -4.95 8.40 -3.42
C ALA A 81 -5.54 8.56 -4.84
N SER A 82 -4.77 9.07 -5.80
CA SER A 82 -5.21 9.21 -7.19
C SER A 82 -5.39 7.86 -7.87
N TRP A 83 -4.52 6.87 -7.60
CA TRP A 83 -4.71 5.50 -8.04
C TRP A 83 -6.05 4.92 -7.55
N GLY A 84 -6.33 5.10 -6.25
CA GLY A 84 -7.58 4.67 -5.63
C GLY A 84 -8.81 5.31 -6.29
N LEU A 85 -8.74 6.63 -6.50
CA LEU A 85 -9.83 7.44 -7.02
C LEU A 85 -10.13 7.16 -8.49
N LEU A 86 -9.09 7.16 -9.32
CA LEU A 86 -9.20 7.21 -10.77
C LEU A 86 -9.18 5.83 -11.41
N VAL A 87 -8.53 4.85 -10.79
CA VAL A 87 -8.29 3.54 -11.40
C VAL A 87 -8.93 2.43 -10.58
N ASN A 88 -8.48 2.20 -9.35
CA ASN A 88 -8.92 1.04 -8.55
C ASN A 88 -10.43 1.07 -8.25
N GLY A 89 -10.97 2.20 -7.82
CA GLY A 89 -12.40 2.32 -7.50
C GLY A 89 -13.34 2.06 -8.68
N PRO A 90 -13.23 2.77 -9.82
CA PRO A 90 -14.13 2.58 -10.94
C PRO A 90 -13.92 1.23 -11.63
N ILE A 91 -12.66 0.86 -11.88
CA ILE A 91 -12.35 -0.40 -12.57
C ILE A 91 -12.69 -1.59 -11.68
N GLY A 92 -12.38 -1.54 -10.39
CA GLY A 92 -12.72 -2.59 -9.43
C GLY A 92 -14.24 -2.82 -9.33
N HIS A 93 -15.05 -1.75 -9.36
CA HIS A 93 -16.51 -1.89 -9.40
C HIS A 93 -16.97 -2.67 -10.63
N LEU A 94 -16.49 -2.29 -11.81
CA LEU A 94 -16.85 -2.93 -13.08
C LEU A 94 -16.38 -4.38 -13.12
N PHE A 95 -15.16 -4.66 -12.62
CA PHE A 95 -14.62 -6.00 -12.53
C PHE A 95 -15.48 -6.92 -11.67
N TYR A 96 -15.80 -6.53 -10.43
CA TYR A 96 -16.63 -7.38 -9.56
C TYR A 96 -18.04 -7.58 -10.09
N LEU A 97 -18.62 -6.56 -10.74
CA LEU A 97 -19.92 -6.68 -11.38
C LEU A 97 -19.87 -7.65 -12.58
N GLY A 98 -18.84 -7.56 -13.41
CA GLY A 98 -18.62 -8.47 -14.54
C GLY A 98 -18.35 -9.90 -14.09
N LEU A 99 -17.54 -10.06 -13.05
CA LEU A 99 -17.18 -11.36 -12.49
C LEU A 99 -18.41 -12.09 -11.90
N ASP A 100 -19.29 -11.38 -11.20
CA ASP A 100 -20.54 -11.95 -10.67
C ASP A 100 -21.53 -12.32 -11.79
N ARG A 101 -21.50 -11.62 -12.93
CA ARG A 101 -22.31 -11.98 -14.12
C ARG A 101 -21.74 -13.19 -14.86
N LEU A 102 -20.41 -13.31 -14.90
CA LEU A 102 -19.72 -14.40 -15.58
C LEU A 102 -19.82 -15.72 -14.80
N VAL A 103 -19.63 -15.67 -13.48
CA VAL A 103 -19.66 -16.85 -12.61
C VAL A 103 -21.04 -16.96 -11.96
N THR A 104 -21.93 -17.68 -12.64
CA THR A 104 -23.34 -17.86 -12.24
C THR A 104 -23.58 -19.03 -11.30
N PHE A 105 -22.64 -19.97 -11.20
CA PHE A 105 -22.75 -21.10 -10.27
C PHE A 105 -22.36 -20.68 -8.84
N GLY A 106 -23.15 -21.18 -7.87
CA GLY A 106 -22.99 -20.85 -6.45
C GLY A 106 -22.09 -21.80 -5.67
N GLY A 107 -22.11 -21.66 -4.35
CA GLY A 107 -21.39 -22.52 -3.42
C GLY A 107 -19.85 -22.37 -3.49
N ALA A 108 -19.14 -23.34 -2.89
CA ALA A 108 -17.68 -23.31 -2.81
C ALA A 108 -17.00 -23.27 -4.18
N MET A 109 -17.58 -23.94 -5.18
CA MET A 109 -17.07 -23.93 -6.55
C MET A 109 -17.14 -22.53 -7.17
N GLY A 110 -18.28 -21.83 -7.02
CA GLY A 110 -18.44 -20.45 -7.50
C GLY A 110 -17.42 -19.50 -6.87
N VAL A 111 -17.22 -19.63 -5.56
CA VAL A 111 -16.22 -18.84 -4.82
C VAL A 111 -14.80 -19.15 -5.31
N ALA A 112 -14.43 -20.42 -5.42
CA ALA A 112 -13.10 -20.84 -5.89
C ALA A 112 -12.82 -20.33 -7.31
N THR A 113 -13.79 -20.43 -8.22
CA THR A 113 -13.64 -19.89 -9.58
C THR A 113 -13.45 -18.38 -9.58
N LYS A 114 -14.21 -17.63 -8.76
CA LYS A 114 -14.03 -16.17 -8.65
C LYS A 114 -12.63 -15.81 -8.15
N VAL A 115 -12.12 -16.52 -7.14
CA VAL A 115 -10.74 -16.34 -6.65
C VAL A 115 -9.73 -16.66 -7.74
N LEU A 116 -9.90 -17.76 -8.48
CA LEU A 116 -8.98 -18.12 -9.56
C LEU A 116 -8.95 -17.08 -10.69
N ILE A 117 -10.11 -16.60 -11.13
CA ILE A 117 -10.19 -15.56 -12.16
C ILE A 117 -9.54 -14.27 -11.65
N ASP A 118 -9.82 -13.87 -10.41
CA ASP A 118 -9.23 -12.69 -9.79
C ASP A 118 -7.69 -12.79 -9.72
N GLN A 119 -7.15 -13.92 -9.27
CA GLN A 119 -5.72 -14.07 -9.06
C GLN A 119 -4.93 -14.34 -10.35
N ALA A 120 -5.52 -15.03 -11.33
CA ALA A 120 -4.84 -15.43 -12.57
C ALA A 120 -5.11 -14.48 -13.75
N VAL A 121 -6.29 -13.87 -13.82
CA VAL A 121 -6.70 -13.04 -14.97
C VAL A 121 -6.70 -11.55 -14.62
N TRP A 122 -7.16 -11.21 -13.41
CA TRP A 122 -7.31 -9.81 -13.02
C TRP A 122 -6.03 -9.20 -12.42
N THR A 123 -5.42 -9.91 -11.48
CA THR A 123 -4.27 -9.40 -10.73
C THR A 123 -3.05 -9.08 -11.61
N PRO A 124 -2.63 -9.93 -12.58
CA PRO A 124 -1.44 -9.63 -13.38
C PRO A 124 -1.51 -8.33 -14.20
N PRO A 125 -2.53 -8.08 -15.05
CA PRO A 125 -2.60 -6.83 -15.80
C PRO A 125 -2.78 -5.62 -14.89
N LEU A 126 -3.57 -5.72 -13.81
CA LEU A 126 -3.75 -4.61 -12.87
C LEU A 126 -2.43 -4.24 -12.19
N THR A 127 -1.60 -5.22 -11.85
CA THR A 127 -0.26 -5.00 -11.27
C THR A 127 0.67 -4.27 -12.23
N VAL A 128 0.65 -4.63 -13.52
CA VAL A 128 1.44 -3.92 -14.54
C VAL A 128 0.95 -2.47 -14.69
N ILE A 129 -0.37 -2.26 -14.77
CA ILE A 129 -0.96 -0.93 -14.86
C ILE A 129 -0.58 -0.09 -13.64
N PHE A 130 -0.62 -0.66 -12.43
CA PHE A 130 -0.25 0.02 -11.20
C PHE A 130 1.21 0.52 -11.23
N PHE A 131 2.17 -0.36 -11.51
CA PHE A 131 3.58 0.04 -11.53
C PHE A 131 3.89 1.01 -12.68
N THR A 132 3.25 0.85 -13.83
CA THR A 132 3.39 1.78 -14.96
C THR A 132 2.83 3.17 -14.60
N TYR A 133 1.67 3.20 -13.95
CA TYR A 133 1.04 4.43 -13.45
C TYR A 133 1.94 5.16 -12.45
N GLU A 134 2.47 4.42 -11.46
CA GLU A 134 3.39 4.99 -10.47
C GLU A 134 4.68 5.53 -11.09
N GLY A 135 5.34 4.76 -11.96
CA GLY A 135 6.56 5.22 -12.63
C GLY A 135 6.32 6.47 -13.49
N SER A 136 5.20 6.50 -14.23
CA SER A 136 4.84 7.66 -15.05
C SER A 136 4.62 8.92 -14.23
N LEU A 137 3.97 8.81 -13.05
CA LEU A 137 3.79 9.93 -12.13
C LEU A 137 5.07 10.34 -11.41
N GLN A 138 6.09 9.49 -11.39
CA GLN A 138 7.43 9.81 -10.90
C GLN A 138 8.33 10.45 -11.98
N GLY A 139 7.79 10.65 -13.19
CA GLY A 139 8.48 11.30 -14.30
C GLY A 139 9.19 10.35 -15.26
N GLU A 140 9.05 9.03 -15.09
CA GLU A 140 9.54 8.06 -16.07
C GLU A 140 8.72 8.12 -17.36
N SER A 141 9.32 7.75 -18.49
CA SER A 141 8.54 7.53 -19.71
C SER A 141 7.62 6.31 -19.51
N VAL A 142 6.45 6.31 -20.16
CA VAL A 142 5.51 5.17 -20.07
C VAL A 142 6.17 3.86 -20.51
N ALA A 143 7.08 3.92 -21.50
CA ALA A 143 7.81 2.76 -21.97
C ALA A 143 8.73 2.19 -20.87
N ASP A 144 9.55 3.04 -20.23
CA ASP A 144 10.46 2.62 -19.17
C ASP A 144 9.70 2.12 -17.93
N ALA A 145 8.64 2.83 -17.55
CA ALA A 145 7.78 2.45 -16.44
C ALA A 145 7.12 1.08 -16.68
N SER A 146 6.68 0.82 -17.91
CA SER A 146 6.08 -0.48 -18.29
C SER A 146 7.09 -1.61 -18.28
N GLN A 147 8.33 -1.37 -18.71
CA GLN A 147 9.40 -2.36 -18.66
C GLN A 147 9.74 -2.72 -17.21
N THR A 148 9.87 -1.71 -16.35
CA THR A 148 10.06 -1.90 -14.90
C THR A 148 8.89 -2.65 -14.27
N ALA A 149 7.65 -2.34 -14.67
CA ALA A 149 6.46 -3.03 -14.21
C ALA A 149 6.48 -4.54 -14.53
N LEU A 150 6.89 -4.91 -15.75
CA LEU A 150 7.03 -6.30 -16.17
C LEU A 150 8.11 -7.05 -15.38
N GLN A 151 9.23 -6.39 -15.06
CA GLN A 151 10.28 -6.98 -14.22
C GLN A 151 9.80 -7.23 -12.79
N LYS A 152 9.00 -6.30 -12.24
CA LYS A 152 8.41 -6.41 -10.89
C LYS A 152 7.24 -7.38 -10.81
N LEU A 153 6.63 -7.74 -11.94
CA LEU A 153 5.40 -8.52 -11.99
C LEU A 153 5.53 -9.85 -11.25
N TRP A 154 6.50 -10.69 -11.61
CA TRP A 154 6.59 -12.05 -11.06
C TRP A 154 6.93 -12.08 -9.56
N PRO A 155 7.91 -11.30 -9.05
CA PRO A 155 8.12 -11.19 -7.61
C PRO A 155 6.86 -10.72 -6.86
N THR A 156 6.15 -9.74 -7.43
CA THR A 156 4.92 -9.19 -6.82
C THR A 156 3.80 -10.21 -6.79
N LEU A 157 3.58 -10.97 -7.88
CA LEU A 157 2.55 -12.01 -7.94
C LEU A 157 2.80 -13.12 -6.93
N LYS A 158 4.05 -13.56 -6.76
CA LYS A 158 4.41 -14.55 -5.74
C LYS A 158 4.06 -14.07 -4.33
N ALA A 159 4.43 -12.84 -3.99
CA ALA A 159 4.07 -12.26 -2.70
C ALA A 159 2.54 -12.13 -2.55
N ASN A 160 1.87 -11.66 -3.60
CA ASN A 160 0.43 -11.49 -3.65
C ASN A 160 -0.31 -12.82 -3.36
N TRP A 161 0.10 -13.92 -3.99
CA TRP A 161 -0.54 -15.23 -3.82
C TRP A 161 -0.39 -15.84 -2.43
N THR A 162 0.46 -15.28 -1.54
CA THR A 162 0.56 -15.76 -0.15
C THR A 162 -0.59 -15.27 0.73
N VAL A 163 -1.20 -14.13 0.39
CA VAL A 163 -2.21 -13.47 1.26
C VAL A 163 -3.53 -13.26 0.53
N TRP A 164 -3.49 -12.80 -0.71
CA TRP A 164 -4.69 -12.36 -1.42
C TRP A 164 -5.70 -13.46 -1.75
N PRO A 165 -5.31 -14.72 -2.06
CA PRO A 165 -6.29 -15.78 -2.23
C PRO A 165 -7.18 -15.99 -0.98
N LEU A 166 -6.62 -15.88 0.23
CA LEU A 166 -7.38 -15.97 1.47
C LEU A 166 -8.30 -14.76 1.67
N VAL A 167 -7.80 -13.56 1.39
CA VAL A 167 -8.62 -12.33 1.42
C VAL A 167 -9.79 -12.44 0.46
N HIS A 168 -9.56 -12.88 -0.78
CA HIS A 168 -10.60 -13.03 -1.80
C HIS A 168 -11.56 -14.18 -1.53
N LEU A 169 -11.10 -15.25 -0.88
CA LEU A 169 -11.98 -16.29 -0.35
C LEU A 169 -13.03 -15.67 0.59
N CYS A 170 -12.60 -14.84 1.55
CA CYS A 170 -13.51 -14.08 2.43
C CYS A 170 -14.38 -13.09 1.63
N THR A 171 -13.79 -12.35 0.69
CA THR A 171 -14.50 -11.38 -0.16
C THR A 171 -15.70 -12.01 -0.89
N PHE A 172 -15.49 -13.16 -1.52
CA PHE A 172 -16.51 -13.79 -2.36
C PHE A 172 -17.47 -14.70 -1.58
N SER A 173 -17.10 -15.16 -0.39
CA SER A 173 -17.97 -15.99 0.46
C SER A 173 -18.82 -15.19 1.45
N LEU A 174 -18.28 -14.12 2.05
CA LEU A 174 -18.92 -13.42 3.17
C LEU A 174 -19.41 -12.02 2.81
N ILE A 175 -18.74 -11.33 1.88
CA ILE A 175 -18.95 -9.90 1.66
C ILE A 175 -19.95 -9.68 0.50
N PRO A 176 -21.07 -8.97 0.74
CA PRO A 176 -22.01 -8.63 -0.32
C PRO A 176 -21.34 -7.78 -1.40
N LEU A 177 -21.75 -7.95 -2.66
CA LEU A 177 -21.13 -7.32 -3.84
C LEU A 177 -20.89 -5.81 -3.66
N ASN A 178 -21.87 -5.10 -3.11
CA ASN A 178 -21.81 -3.66 -2.88
C ASN A 178 -20.65 -3.22 -1.97
N TYR A 179 -20.21 -4.08 -1.04
CA TYR A 179 -19.20 -3.78 -0.03
C TYR A 179 -17.81 -4.36 -0.33
N ARG A 180 -17.66 -5.16 -1.40
CA ARG A 180 -16.38 -5.83 -1.71
C ARG A 180 -15.23 -4.87 -1.95
N VAL A 181 -15.45 -3.76 -2.63
CA VAL A 181 -14.41 -2.73 -2.85
C VAL A 181 -13.96 -2.13 -1.52
N LEU A 182 -14.89 -1.80 -0.63
CA LEU A 182 -14.56 -1.29 0.70
C LEU A 182 -13.75 -2.31 1.51
N TRP A 183 -14.19 -3.57 1.51
CA TRP A 183 -13.48 -4.67 2.17
C TRP A 183 -12.04 -4.82 1.65
N VAL A 184 -11.85 -4.83 0.34
CA VAL A 184 -10.53 -4.95 -0.29
C VAL A 184 -9.65 -3.75 0.02
N ASN A 185 -10.20 -2.54 0.11
CA ASN A 185 -9.46 -1.37 0.55
C ASN A 185 -9.00 -1.49 2.01
N CYS A 186 -9.83 -2.06 2.90
CA CYS A 186 -9.42 -2.36 4.27
C CYS A 186 -8.34 -3.46 4.33
N ALA A 187 -8.44 -4.49 3.50
CA ALA A 187 -7.41 -5.52 3.41
C ALA A 187 -6.07 -4.95 2.90
N ASN A 188 -6.11 -4.05 1.90
CA ASN A 188 -4.94 -3.31 1.42
C ASN A 188 -4.26 -2.52 2.55
N PHE A 189 -5.04 -1.87 3.40
CA PHE A 189 -4.52 -1.17 4.58
C PHE A 189 -3.71 -2.10 5.50
N LEU A 190 -4.26 -3.29 5.79
CA LEU A 190 -3.57 -4.29 6.61
C LEU A 190 -2.34 -4.87 5.92
N TRP A 191 -2.42 -5.10 4.60
CA TRP A 191 -1.31 -5.61 3.78
C TRP A 191 -0.12 -4.65 3.78
N SER A 192 -0.36 -3.34 3.65
CA SER A 192 0.70 -2.32 3.72
C SER A 192 1.40 -2.33 5.09
N GLY A 193 0.65 -2.55 6.18
CA GLY A 193 1.22 -2.76 7.51
C GLY A 193 2.02 -4.06 7.63
N PHE A 194 1.51 -5.18 7.10
CA PHE A 194 2.18 -6.48 7.12
C PHE A 194 3.50 -6.50 6.36
N LEU A 195 3.53 -5.96 5.13
CA LEU A 195 4.77 -5.83 4.35
C LEU A 195 5.81 -5.02 5.11
N SER A 196 5.37 -3.97 5.79
CA SER A 196 6.25 -3.15 6.62
C SER A 196 6.80 -3.96 7.80
N LEU A 197 6.03 -4.86 8.43
CA LEU A 197 6.52 -5.72 9.51
C LEU A 197 7.48 -6.82 9.05
N GLN A 198 7.23 -7.46 7.91
CA GLN A 198 8.09 -8.54 7.40
C GLN A 198 9.49 -8.06 7.00
N ALA A 199 9.63 -6.80 6.56
CA ALA A 199 10.91 -6.19 6.27
C ALA A 199 11.85 -6.08 7.49
N HIS A 200 11.37 -6.34 8.72
CA HIS A 200 12.15 -6.33 9.98
C HIS A 200 12.65 -7.70 10.44
N THR A 201 12.38 -8.78 9.70
CA THR A 201 12.94 -10.09 10.07
C THR A 201 14.28 -10.26 9.36
N PRO A 202 15.43 -10.18 10.07
CA PRO A 202 16.74 -10.37 9.43
C PRO A 202 16.81 -11.76 8.81
N VAL A 203 17.06 -11.81 7.50
CA VAL A 203 17.41 -13.05 6.81
C VAL A 203 18.74 -13.50 7.40
N ALA A 204 18.78 -14.68 8.00
CA ALA A 204 20.00 -15.24 8.57
C ALA A 204 21.05 -15.41 7.46
N GLU A 205 21.98 -14.47 7.35
CA GLU A 205 23.12 -14.56 6.44
C GLU A 205 24.06 -15.69 6.91
N ALA A 206 24.33 -16.63 6.01
CA ALA A 206 25.33 -17.67 6.21
C ALA A 206 26.75 -17.05 6.33
N PRO A 207 27.65 -17.62 7.15
CA PRO A 207 28.89 -16.94 7.55
C PRO A 207 29.87 -16.77 6.38
N THR A 208 30.24 -15.52 6.09
CA THR A 208 31.25 -15.10 5.12
C THR A 208 32.67 -15.26 5.67
N HIS A 209 33.56 -15.89 4.90
CA HIS A 209 34.98 -16.05 5.22
C HIS A 209 35.78 -14.74 5.03
N ARG A 210 36.30 -14.23 6.15
CA ARG A 210 37.58 -13.50 6.41
C ARG A 210 38.15 -12.53 5.36
N GLU A 211 37.95 -11.25 5.68
CA GLU A 211 38.87 -10.09 5.68
C GLU A 211 40.36 -10.31 5.35
N VAL A 212 40.90 -9.50 4.41
CA VAL A 212 42.33 -9.21 4.28
C VAL A 212 42.54 -7.68 4.33
N ALA A 213 43.16 -7.21 5.41
CA ALA A 213 43.50 -5.80 5.66
C ALA A 213 44.73 -5.33 4.87
N LYS A 214 44.76 -4.03 4.51
CA LYS A 214 45.87 -3.33 3.83
C LYS A 214 46.52 -2.28 4.77
N PRO A 215 47.84 -2.04 4.74
CA PRO A 215 48.57 -1.34 5.82
C PRO A 215 48.57 0.21 5.74
N PRO A 216 48.94 0.94 6.82
CA PRO A 216 48.68 2.37 6.98
C PRO A 216 49.82 3.30 6.51
N ALA A 217 49.46 4.53 6.13
CA ALA A 217 50.37 5.60 5.69
C ALA A 217 50.81 6.55 6.84
N SER A 218 52.07 6.98 6.77
CA SER A 218 52.82 7.75 7.78
C SER A 218 52.58 9.28 7.72
N LYS A 219 52.66 9.96 8.87
CA LYS A 219 52.60 11.43 9.06
C LYS A 219 53.90 11.96 9.67
N ALA A 220 54.41 13.09 9.18
CA ALA A 220 55.34 14.02 9.85
C ALA A 220 55.63 15.22 8.91
N HIS A 221 55.91 16.46 9.30
CA HIS A 221 55.80 17.24 10.53
C HIS A 221 56.00 18.73 10.16
N THR A 222 55.43 19.62 10.97
CA THR A 222 55.50 21.10 11.02
C THR A 222 56.92 21.70 11.10
N LEU A 223 57.13 22.94 10.60
CA LEU A 223 57.89 24.09 11.19
C LEU A 223 57.95 25.26 10.16
N ARG A 224 57.22 26.38 10.31
CA ARG A 224 57.43 27.66 11.06
C ARG A 224 58.26 28.74 10.31
N ARG A 225 57.56 29.87 10.07
CA ARG A 225 57.88 31.23 9.55
C ARG A 225 59.19 31.87 10.04
N VAL A 226 59.84 32.73 9.22
CA VAL A 226 60.42 34.08 9.54
C VAL A 226 61.09 34.75 8.30
N GLN A 227 60.67 36.00 7.98
CA GLN A 227 61.36 37.22 7.44
C GLN A 227 62.32 37.13 6.22
N THR A 228 62.58 38.10 5.32
CA THR A 228 62.24 39.53 5.08
C THR A 228 62.85 39.97 3.73
N SER A 229 62.24 40.99 3.09
CA SER A 229 62.86 42.14 2.37
C SER A 229 63.53 42.03 0.97
N SER A 230 63.05 42.93 0.11
CA SER A 230 63.72 43.81 -0.90
C SER A 230 64.28 43.27 -2.23
N VAL A 231 63.53 43.63 -3.29
CA VAL A 231 63.88 44.17 -4.64
C VAL A 231 65.21 44.97 -4.69
N PRO A 232 65.90 45.13 -5.84
CA PRO A 232 65.42 45.02 -7.24
C PRO A 232 66.01 43.92 -8.10
#